data_AF-A0AAU4E6Y5-F1
#
_entry.id   AF-A0AAU4E6Y5-F1
#
_cell.length_a   1.000
_cell.length_b   1.000
_cell.length_c   1.000
_cell.angle_alpha   90.00
_cell.angle_beta   90.00
_cell.angle_gamma   90.00
#
_symmetry.space_group_name_H-M   'P 1'
#
loop_
_entity.id
_entity.type
_entity.pdbx_description
1 polymer ?
#
loop_
_entity_poly.entity_id
_entity_poly.type
_entity_poly.pdbx_seq_one_letter_code
_entity_poly.pdbx_strand_id
1 'polypeptide(L)'
;MSDRDSAESDSLSPSEALDEDELRVDPLEEGIEPPEHWSAADRFGTTPQEVREGEPIDQRLAEEEPDTEPDPIPDRPLAATPAAELDETVEDAPPDYEQVIPDDELPHRHADPDPGERADYAGGSVADAIREARQG
;
A
#
# COMPACT_ATOMS: atom_id res chain seq x y z
N MET A 1 42.69 19.20 -19.97
CA MET A 1 41.93 18.15 -19.27
C MET A 1 42.95 17.42 -18.43
N SER A 2 43.06 17.77 -17.15
CA SER A 2 44.00 17.10 -16.26
C SER A 2 43.36 15.81 -15.76
N ASP A 3 43.99 14.69 -16.06
CA ASP A 3 43.96 13.49 -15.22
C ASP A 3 44.37 13.90 -13.80
N ARG A 4 43.40 14.16 -12.93
CA ARG A 4 43.64 14.10 -11.48
C ARG A 4 43.26 12.70 -11.05
N ASP A 5 44.32 11.92 -10.94
CA ASP A 5 44.40 10.53 -10.55
C ASP A 5 43.61 10.26 -9.26
N SER A 6 42.85 9.16 -9.20
CA SER A 6 42.14 8.68 -8.00
C SER A 6 43.06 8.37 -6.79
N ALA A 7 44.37 8.62 -6.89
CA ALA A 7 45.33 8.50 -5.80
C ALA A 7 45.38 9.71 -4.83
N GLU A 8 44.68 10.81 -5.07
CA GLU A 8 44.73 11.99 -4.18
C GLU A 8 43.81 11.88 -2.96
N SER A 9 42.78 11.02 -2.98
CA SER A 9 41.81 10.90 -1.89
C SER A 9 42.40 10.33 -0.59
N ASP A 10 43.54 9.62 -0.65
CA ASP A 10 44.25 9.09 0.53
C ASP A 10 45.11 10.17 1.26
N SER A 11 45.24 11.35 0.66
CA SER A 11 46.06 12.46 1.18
C SER A 11 45.27 13.61 1.79
N LEU A 12 43.93 13.57 1.69
CA LEU A 12 43.05 14.63 2.19
C LEU A 12 42.75 14.46 3.69
N SER A 13 42.64 15.58 4.40
CA SER A 13 42.07 15.58 5.74
C SER A 13 40.62 15.06 5.69
N PRO A 14 40.11 14.41 6.76
CA PRO A 14 38.70 14.04 6.85
C PRO A 14 37.72 15.20 6.63
N SER A 15 38.15 16.43 6.86
CA SER A 15 37.33 17.62 6.59
C SER A 15 37.35 18.03 5.11
N GLU A 16 38.50 17.93 4.43
CA GLU A 16 38.64 18.26 3.00
C GLU A 16 38.01 17.18 2.12
N ALA A 17 38.03 15.92 2.56
CA ALA A 17 37.36 14.82 1.86
C ALA A 17 35.82 14.92 1.86
N LEU A 18 35.25 15.83 2.66
CA LEU A 18 33.82 16.11 2.73
C LEU A 18 33.43 17.40 1.99
N ASP A 19 34.37 18.09 1.35
CA ASP A 19 34.06 19.25 0.53
C ASP A 19 33.29 18.83 -0.74
N GLU A 20 32.43 19.73 -1.23
CA GLU A 20 31.50 19.50 -2.34
C GLU A 20 32.19 19.18 -3.68
N ASP A 21 33.45 19.57 -3.84
CA ASP A 21 34.24 19.34 -5.05
C ASP A 21 34.90 17.95 -5.07
N GLU A 22 35.16 17.36 -3.90
CA GLU A 22 35.65 15.98 -3.76
C GLU A 22 34.49 14.98 -3.69
N LEU A 23 33.39 15.35 -3.03
CA LEU A 23 32.14 14.58 -3.08
C LEU A 23 31.56 14.68 -4.48
N ARG A 24 31.36 13.55 -5.15
CA ARG A 24 30.59 13.53 -6.40
C ARG A 24 29.21 14.14 -6.12
N VAL A 25 28.75 14.99 -7.03
CA VAL A 25 27.41 15.59 -6.96
C VAL A 25 26.37 14.49 -6.71
N ASP A 26 25.42 14.74 -5.81
CA ASP A 26 24.30 13.82 -5.62
C ASP A 26 23.62 13.64 -6.98
N PRO A 27 23.38 12.41 -7.48
CA PRO A 27 22.61 12.20 -8.71
C PRO A 27 21.24 12.90 -8.70
N LEU A 28 20.69 13.21 -7.52
CA LEU A 28 19.45 13.98 -7.34
C LEU A 28 19.64 15.50 -7.46
N GLU A 29 20.87 16.01 -7.41
CA GLU A 29 21.19 17.44 -7.53
C GLU A 29 21.16 17.92 -8.98
N GLU A 30 21.42 17.04 -9.97
CA GLU A 30 21.22 17.35 -11.40
C GLU A 30 19.74 17.67 -11.70
N GLY A 31 18.83 17.17 -10.87
CA GLY A 31 17.38 17.30 -11.06
C GLY A 31 16.87 16.37 -12.16
N ILE A 32 15.72 15.74 -11.92
CA ILE A 32 15.01 14.99 -12.96
C ILE A 32 14.12 15.97 -13.73
N GLU A 33 14.34 16.11 -15.03
CA GLU A 33 13.45 16.88 -15.89
C GLU A 33 12.12 16.13 -16.05
N PRO A 34 10.98 16.72 -15.64
CA PRO A 34 9.68 16.10 -15.83
C PRO A 34 9.29 16.09 -17.32
N PRO A 35 8.33 15.25 -17.73
CA PRO A 35 7.82 15.27 -19.10
C PRO A 35 7.26 16.64 -19.47
N GLU A 36 7.57 17.16 -20.67
CA GLU A 36 7.06 18.46 -21.15
C GLU A 36 5.53 18.49 -21.33
N HIS A 37 4.90 17.33 -21.44
CA HIS A 37 3.47 17.17 -21.67
C HIS A 37 2.74 16.69 -20.42
N TRP A 38 1.50 17.13 -20.26
CA TRP A 38 0.62 16.64 -19.21
C TRP A 38 0.32 15.15 -19.44
N SER A 39 0.38 14.37 -18.37
CA SER A 39 -0.16 13.02 -18.35
C SER A 39 -1.62 13.07 -17.92
N ALA A 40 -2.45 12.30 -18.60
CA ALA A 40 -3.85 12.15 -18.25
C ALA A 40 -3.99 11.50 -16.87
N ALA A 41 -4.88 12.03 -16.03
CA ALA A 41 -5.22 11.49 -14.72
C ALA A 41 -6.55 10.73 -14.78
N ASP A 42 -6.76 9.93 -15.83
CA ASP A 42 -8.00 9.18 -16.08
C ASP A 42 -7.88 7.71 -15.65
N ARG A 43 -7.02 7.42 -14.66
CA ARG A 43 -6.91 6.07 -14.07
C ARG A 43 -8.15 5.75 -13.22
N PHE A 44 -8.37 4.47 -12.96
CA PHE A 44 -9.45 4.04 -12.08
C PHE A 44 -9.28 4.66 -10.68
N GLY A 45 -10.38 5.02 -10.03
CA GLY A 45 -10.37 5.61 -8.68
C GLY A 45 -10.23 7.13 -8.65
N THR A 46 -10.48 7.81 -9.77
CA THR A 46 -10.43 9.28 -9.86
C THR A 46 -11.78 9.92 -9.50
N THR A 47 -12.85 9.14 -9.51
CA THR A 47 -14.19 9.57 -9.12
C THR A 47 -14.65 8.93 -7.79
N PRO A 48 -15.51 9.61 -7.00
CA PRO A 48 -16.07 9.02 -5.78
C PRO A 48 -16.91 7.75 -6.01
N GLN A 49 -17.35 7.49 -7.25
CA GLN A 49 -18.07 6.27 -7.59
C GLN A 49 -17.11 5.10 -7.74
N GLU A 50 -16.05 5.27 -8.53
CA GLU A 50 -15.02 4.24 -8.72
C GLU A 50 -14.36 3.85 -7.39
N VAL A 51 -14.07 4.82 -6.50
CA VAL A 51 -13.52 4.52 -5.17
C VAL A 51 -14.47 3.64 -4.34
N ARG A 52 -15.79 3.82 -4.48
CA ARG A 52 -16.78 3.00 -3.77
C ARG A 52 -16.94 1.62 -4.38
N GLU A 53 -16.89 1.54 -5.70
CA GLU A 53 -17.05 0.28 -6.44
C GLU A 53 -15.78 -0.58 -6.35
N GLY A 54 -14.61 0.05 -6.25
CA GLY A 54 -13.32 -0.62 -6.32
C GLY A 54 -12.98 -1.03 -7.75
N GLU A 55 -11.68 -1.19 -8.01
CA GLU A 55 -11.21 -1.60 -9.34
C GLU A 55 -11.62 -3.03 -9.65
N PRO A 56 -12.08 -3.34 -10.89
CA PRO A 56 -12.42 -4.70 -11.26
C PRO A 56 -11.21 -5.63 -11.13
N ILE A 57 -11.45 -6.84 -10.61
CA ILE A 57 -10.40 -7.82 -10.33
C ILE A 57 -9.59 -8.18 -11.58
N ASP A 58 -10.24 -8.30 -12.73
CA ASP A 58 -9.58 -8.62 -14.01
C ASP A 58 -8.56 -7.54 -14.41
N GLN A 59 -8.85 -6.26 -14.11
CA GLN A 59 -7.94 -5.17 -14.39
C GLN A 59 -6.72 -5.23 -13.47
N ARG A 60 -6.93 -5.47 -12.17
CA ARG A 60 -5.84 -5.67 -11.21
C ARG A 60 -4.94 -6.84 -11.59
N LEU A 61 -5.50 -7.98 -11.99
CA LEU A 61 -4.72 -9.14 -12.45
C LEU A 61 -3.91 -8.84 -13.72
N ALA A 62 -4.42 -8.00 -14.62
CA ALA A 62 -3.71 -7.64 -15.85
C ALA A 62 -2.52 -6.71 -15.59
N GLU A 63 -2.52 -5.98 -14.49
CA GLU A 63 -1.40 -5.11 -14.07
C GLU A 63 -0.30 -5.88 -13.33
N GLU A 64 -0.58 -7.07 -12.80
CA GLU A 64 0.38 -7.89 -12.07
C GLU A 64 1.37 -8.60 -13.04
N GLU A 65 2.66 -8.53 -12.71
CA GLU A 65 3.71 -9.34 -13.33
C GLU A 65 4.08 -10.47 -12.34
N PRO A 66 4.08 -11.75 -12.76
CA PRO A 66 4.43 -12.84 -11.88
C PRO A 66 5.95 -12.84 -11.59
N ASP A 67 6.32 -12.84 -10.32
CA ASP A 67 7.73 -12.91 -9.88
C ASP A 67 8.42 -14.22 -10.28
N THR A 68 7.65 -15.30 -10.44
CA THR A 68 8.12 -16.62 -10.86
C THR A 68 7.21 -17.19 -11.93
N GLU A 69 7.75 -18.10 -12.76
CA GLU A 69 6.91 -18.87 -13.68
C GLU A 69 5.79 -19.56 -12.91
N PRO A 70 4.52 -19.41 -13.33
CA PRO A 70 3.41 -20.07 -12.67
C PRO A 70 3.53 -21.59 -12.83
N ASP A 71 3.14 -22.33 -11.79
CA ASP A 71 3.08 -23.78 -11.86
C ASP A 71 2.09 -24.25 -12.95
N PRO A 72 2.38 -25.38 -13.62
CA PRO A 72 1.49 -25.93 -14.62
C PRO A 72 0.15 -26.30 -13.99
N ILE A 73 -0.94 -25.76 -14.54
CA ILE A 73 -2.30 -26.10 -14.10
C ILE A 73 -2.55 -27.59 -14.42
N PRO A 74 -2.87 -28.43 -13.42
CA PRO A 74 -3.10 -29.86 -13.65
C PRO A 74 -4.39 -30.09 -14.45
N ASP A 75 -4.41 -31.13 -15.29
CA ASP A 75 -5.58 -31.52 -16.10
C ASP A 75 -6.83 -31.86 -15.25
N ARG A 76 -6.61 -32.22 -13.98
CA ARG A 76 -7.65 -32.50 -12.98
C ARG A 76 -7.44 -31.63 -11.75
N PRO A 77 -8.50 -31.01 -11.19
CA PRO A 77 -8.38 -30.27 -9.94
C PRO A 77 -7.92 -31.18 -8.80
N LEU A 78 -7.03 -30.67 -7.95
CA LEU A 78 -6.44 -31.41 -6.81
C LEU A 78 -7.50 -32.04 -5.89
N ALA A 79 -8.63 -31.34 -5.68
CA ALA A 79 -9.75 -31.83 -4.88
C ALA A 79 -10.42 -33.10 -5.43
N ALA A 80 -10.25 -33.40 -6.73
CA ALA A 80 -10.77 -34.61 -7.37
C ALA A 80 -9.68 -35.69 -7.57
N THR A 81 -8.45 -35.42 -7.16
CA THR A 81 -7.31 -36.35 -7.30
C THR A 81 -7.31 -37.33 -6.12
N PRO A 82 -7.24 -38.66 -6.34
CA PRO A 82 -7.16 -39.63 -5.26
C PRO A 82 -5.93 -39.42 -4.39
N ALA A 83 -6.06 -39.64 -3.08
CA ALA A 83 -4.97 -39.44 -2.12
C ALA A 83 -3.68 -40.23 -2.43
N ALA A 84 -3.79 -41.35 -3.16
CA ALA A 84 -2.63 -42.16 -3.56
C ALA A 84 -1.84 -41.57 -4.74
N GLU A 85 -2.41 -40.60 -5.46
CA GLU A 85 -1.81 -39.89 -6.60
C GLU A 85 -1.34 -38.49 -6.23
N LEU A 86 -1.69 -38.00 -5.04
CA LEU A 86 -1.15 -36.75 -4.48
C LEU A 86 0.29 -36.99 -4.03
N ASP A 87 1.16 -36.02 -4.29
CA ASP A 87 2.50 -36.05 -3.71
C ASP A 87 2.46 -35.64 -2.22
N GLU A 88 3.60 -35.79 -1.55
CA GLU A 88 3.76 -35.48 -0.13
C GLU A 88 3.97 -33.98 0.14
N THR A 89 3.90 -33.14 -0.91
CA THR A 89 3.94 -31.69 -0.75
C THR A 89 2.57 -31.22 -0.27
N VAL A 90 2.54 -30.76 0.97
CA VAL A 90 1.42 -30.00 1.48
C VAL A 90 1.66 -28.58 1.01
N GLU A 91 0.84 -28.09 0.09
CA GLU A 91 0.74 -26.65 -0.14
C GLU A 91 0.45 -26.02 1.21
N ASP A 92 1.35 -25.13 1.67
CA ASP A 92 1.21 -24.38 2.92
C ASP A 92 0.05 -23.40 2.74
N ALA A 93 -1.18 -23.94 2.75
CA ALA A 93 -2.38 -23.14 2.82
C ALA A 93 -2.22 -22.31 4.09
N PRO A 94 -2.33 -20.98 4.02
CA PRO A 94 -2.19 -20.15 5.19
C PRO A 94 -3.12 -20.71 6.29
N PRO A 95 -2.66 -20.81 7.55
CA PRO A 95 -3.39 -21.47 8.62
C PRO A 95 -4.74 -20.81 8.97
N ASP A 96 -5.10 -19.74 8.27
CA ASP A 96 -6.19 -18.83 8.58
C ASP A 96 -7.43 -19.10 7.73
N TYR A 97 -7.73 -20.38 7.41
CA TYR A 97 -9.11 -20.71 7.05
C TYR A 97 -9.95 -20.59 8.33
N GLU A 98 -10.64 -19.47 8.49
CA GLU A 98 -11.68 -19.35 9.51
C GLU A 98 -12.78 -20.36 9.16
N GLN A 99 -13.06 -21.31 10.05
CA GLN A 99 -14.22 -22.17 9.90
C GLN A 99 -15.44 -21.28 9.71
N VAL A 100 -16.09 -21.36 8.54
CA VAL A 100 -17.35 -20.66 8.29
C VAL A 100 -18.39 -21.25 9.22
N ILE A 101 -18.60 -20.59 10.36
CA ILE A 101 -19.74 -20.83 11.22
C ILE A 101 -20.98 -20.46 10.40
N PRO A 102 -22.01 -21.33 10.30
CA PRO A 102 -23.26 -20.99 9.62
C PRO A 102 -23.79 -19.64 10.12
N ASP A 103 -24.36 -18.80 9.23
CA ASP A 103 -24.88 -17.47 9.57
C ASP A 103 -25.79 -17.46 10.82
N ASP A 104 -26.53 -18.56 11.06
CA ASP A 104 -27.42 -18.73 12.20
C ASP A 104 -26.71 -18.81 13.58
N GLU A 105 -25.40 -19.06 13.61
CA GLU A 105 -24.59 -19.22 14.83
C GLU A 105 -23.67 -18.02 15.12
N LEU A 106 -23.65 -17.01 14.25
CA LEU A 106 -22.91 -15.76 14.51
C LEU A 106 -23.67 -14.90 15.54
N PRO A 107 -23.04 -14.48 16.65
CA PRO A 107 -23.65 -13.52 17.56
C PRO A 107 -23.85 -12.20 16.80
N HIS A 108 -25.10 -11.82 16.58
CA HIS A 108 -25.44 -10.53 15.99
C HIS A 108 -24.82 -9.42 16.85
N ARG A 109 -23.76 -8.79 16.35
CA ARG A 109 -23.26 -7.53 16.91
C ARG A 109 -24.42 -6.54 16.75
N HIS A 110 -25.03 -6.14 17.86
CA HIS A 110 -25.99 -5.04 17.90
C HIS A 110 -25.23 -3.75 17.55
N ALA A 111 -25.08 -3.50 16.24
CA ALA A 111 -24.50 -2.28 15.68
C ALA A 111 -25.61 -1.28 15.29
N ASP A 112 -26.87 -1.61 15.55
CA ASP A 112 -27.93 -0.61 15.52
C ASP A 112 -27.92 0.14 16.85
N PRO A 113 -27.68 1.46 16.85
CA PRO A 113 -27.99 2.26 18.02
C PRO A 113 -29.48 2.09 18.32
N ASP A 114 -29.83 1.91 19.59
CA ASP A 114 -31.22 1.91 20.03
C ASP A 114 -31.88 3.20 19.50
N PRO A 115 -32.97 3.13 18.72
CA PRO A 115 -33.68 4.33 18.23
C PRO A 115 -34.21 5.23 19.36
N GLY A 116 -34.09 4.82 20.63
CA GLY A 116 -34.29 5.66 21.81
C GLY A 116 -33.09 6.49 22.30
N GLU A 117 -31.87 6.23 21.81
CA GLU A 117 -30.67 6.97 22.20
C GLU A 117 -30.58 8.28 21.41
N ARG A 118 -31.16 9.31 22.00
CA ARG A 118 -31.27 10.61 21.35
C ARG A 118 -29.93 11.34 21.36
N ALA A 119 -29.45 11.73 20.18
CA ALA A 119 -28.29 12.60 19.98
C ALA A 119 -28.54 14.08 20.39
N ASP A 120 -29.39 14.31 21.39
CA ASP A 120 -29.84 15.63 21.85
C ASP A 120 -28.75 16.38 22.61
N TYR A 121 -27.79 15.65 23.17
CA TYR A 121 -26.64 16.24 23.81
C TYR A 121 -25.51 16.36 22.79
N ALA A 122 -25.55 17.47 22.05
CA ALA A 122 -24.36 17.96 21.39
C ALA A 122 -23.28 18.15 22.46
N GLY A 123 -22.21 17.37 22.39
CA GLY A 123 -20.95 17.71 23.07
C GLY A 123 -20.63 19.15 22.69
N GLY A 124 -20.78 20.06 23.66
CA GLY A 124 -20.76 21.50 23.43
C GLY A 124 -19.55 21.90 22.59
N SER A 125 -19.80 22.64 21.52
CA SER A 125 -18.76 23.14 20.64
C SER A 125 -17.71 23.90 21.44
N VAL A 126 -16.48 23.40 21.48
CA VAL A 126 -15.31 24.08 22.07
C VAL A 126 -15.13 25.49 21.45
N ALA A 127 -15.57 25.67 20.20
CA ALA A 127 -15.50 26.96 19.51
C ALA A 127 -16.41 28.03 20.13
N ASP A 128 -17.56 27.66 20.71
CA ASP A 128 -18.44 28.63 21.38
C ASP A 128 -17.87 29.03 22.76
N ALA A 129 -17.28 28.09 23.50
CA ALA A 129 -16.62 28.40 24.78
C ALA A 129 -15.45 29.40 24.61
N ILE A 130 -14.68 29.29 23.52
CA ILE A 130 -13.57 30.21 23.24
C ILE A 130 -14.07 31.59 22.81
N ARG A 131 -15.20 31.66 22.09
CA ARG A 131 -15.79 32.92 21.63
C ARG A 131 -16.33 33.76 22.78
N GLU A 132 -16.92 33.13 23.78
CA GLU A 132 -17.51 33.80 24.93
C GLU A 132 -16.43 34.31 25.91
N ALA A 133 -15.35 33.55 26.12
CA ALA A 133 -14.23 33.95 26.98
C ALA A 133 -13.45 35.19 26.48
N ARG A 134 -13.61 35.58 25.21
CA ARG A 134 -12.95 36.76 24.62
C ARG A 134 -13.77 38.05 24.73
N GLN A 135 -15.04 37.94 25.15
CA GLN A 135 -15.97 39.07 25.24
C GLN A 135 -16.28 39.52 26.69
N GLY A 136 -15.59 38.96 27.68
CA GLY A 136 -15.56 39.46 29.07
C GLY A 136 -14.18 39.99 29.43
#